data_AF-A0A9D9Q9F0-F1
#
_entry.id   AF-A0A9D9Q9F0-F1
#
_cell.length_a   1.000
_cell.length_b   1.000
_cell.length_c   1.000
_cell.angle_alpha   90.00
_cell.angle_beta   90.00
_cell.angle_gamma   90.00
#
_symmetry.space_group_name_H-M   'P 1'
#
loop_
_entity.id
_entity.type
_entity.pdbx_description
1 polymer ?
#
loop_
_entity_poly.entity_id
_entity_poly.type
_entity_poly.pdbx_seq_one_letter_code
_entity_poly.pdbx_strand_id
1 'polypeptide(L)' 'MQKTFSLNIYGLIFAIMLLVAGLTWLLPAGQYDTVEKDGRTYTVAGSYHTVESAPQGVMAVLM' A
#
# COMPACT_ATOMS: atom_id res chain seq x y z
N MET A 1 -6.67 13.07 -36.94
CA MET A 1 -5.37 12.71 -36.32
C MET A 1 -5.66 11.80 -35.12
N GLN A 2 -5.74 10.49 -35.34
CA GLN A 2 -5.93 9.53 -34.26
C GLN A 2 -4.56 9.29 -33.60
N LYS A 3 -4.19 10.14 -32.63
CA LYS A 3 -3.07 9.80 -31.73
C LYS A 3 -3.57 8.71 -30.80
N THR A 4 -3.48 7.46 -31.24
CA THR A 4 -3.66 6.30 -30.36
C THR A 4 -2.50 6.33 -29.38
N PHE A 5 -2.74 6.92 -28.22
CA PHE A 5 -1.85 6.88 -27.08
C PHE A 5 -1.71 5.41 -26.66
N SER A 6 -0.72 4.73 -27.24
CA SER A 6 -0.39 3.35 -26.92
C SER A 6 0.40 3.37 -25.63
N LEU A 7 -0.30 3.45 -24.51
CA LEU A 7 0.32 3.33 -23.20
C LEU A 7 0.77 1.88 -23.03
N ASN A 8 2.09 1.68 -22.94
CA ASN A 8 2.63 0.36 -22.64
C ASN A 8 2.15 -0.04 -21.23
N ILE A 9 1.49 -1.19 -21.11
CA ILE A 9 0.92 -1.68 -19.85
C ILE A 9 1.99 -1.80 -18.76
N TYR A 10 3.20 -2.25 -19.11
CA TYR A 10 4.31 -2.31 -18.17
C TYR A 10 4.72 -0.92 -17.69
N GLY A 11 4.77 0.06 -18.60
CA GLY A 11 5.07 1.46 -18.25
C GLY A 11 3.99 2.10 -17.38
N LEU A 12 2.72 1.80 -17.65
CA LEU A 12 1.60 2.26 -16.83
C LEU A 12 1.68 1.68 -15.41
N ILE A 13 1.86 0.37 -15.29
CA ILE A 13 1.95 -0.31 -13.98
C ILE A 13 3.14 0.25 -13.20
N PHE A 14 4.29 0.42 -13.84
CA PHE A 14 5.48 1.01 -13.20
C PHE A 14 5.23 2.44 -12.69
N ALA A 15 4.57 3.29 -13.49
CA ALA A 15 4.22 4.64 -13.07
C ALA A 15 3.24 4.65 -11.88
N ILE A 16 2.25 3.75 -11.87
CA ILE A 16 1.33 3.58 -10.74
C ILE A 16 2.10 3.13 -9.49
N MET A 17 3.05 2.19 -9.63
CA MET A 17 3.87 1.73 -8.51
C MET A 17 4.66 2.88 -7.88
N LEU A 18 5.31 3.72 -8.68
CA LEU A 18 6.04 4.88 -8.17
C LEU A 18 5.11 5.87 -7.44
N LEU A 19 3.92 6.11 -7.99
CA LEU A 19 2.93 6.99 -7.38
C LEU A 19 2.48 6.46 -6.02
N VAL A 20 2.07 5.18 -5.96
CA VAL A 20 1.60 4.55 -4.72
C VAL A 20 2.71 4.47 -3.69
N ALA A 21 3.95 4.14 -4.10
CA ALA A 21 5.11 4.20 -3.23
C ALA A 21 5.25 5.60 -2.63
N GLY A 22 5.20 6.65 -3.46
CA GLY A 22 5.22 8.06 -3.02
C GLY A 22 4.15 8.40 -1.99
N LEU A 23 2.95 7.82 -2.13
CA LEU A 23 1.85 8.04 -1.17
C LEU A 23 2.10 7.37 0.18
N THR A 24 2.95 6.35 0.29
CA THR A 24 3.25 5.68 1.58
C THR A 24 3.96 6.60 2.59
N TRP A 25 4.62 7.67 2.13
CA TRP A 25 5.17 8.69 3.02
C TRP A 25 4.12 9.64 3.59
N LEU A 26 2.97 9.78 2.90
CA LEU A 26 1.90 10.70 3.29
C LEU A 26 0.79 9.98 4.09
N LEU A 27 0.51 8.73 3.75
CA LEU A 27 -0.58 7.94 4.33
C LEU A 27 -0.02 6.79 5.19
N PRO A 28 -0.10 6.87 6.53
CA PRO A 28 0.25 5.75 7.39
C PRO A 28 -0.70 4.58 7.19
N ALA A 29 -0.20 3.36 7.39
CA ALA A 29 -1.03 2.18 7.40
C ALA A 29 -1.97 2.20 8.62
N GLY A 30 -3.13 1.56 8.48
CA GLY A 30 -4.05 1.33 9.59
C GLY A 30 -4.11 -0.15 9.92
N GLN A 31 -4.21 -0.46 11.20
CA GLN A 31 -4.33 -1.82 11.70
C GLN A 31 -5.45 -1.91 12.74
N TYR A 32 -5.99 -3.11 12.89
CA TYR A 32 -6.89 -3.47 13.99
C TYR A 32 -6.15 -4.39 14.94
N ASP A 33 -6.41 -4.23 16.23
CA ASP A 33 -5.91 -5.17 17.23
C ASP A 33 -6.51 -6.56 17.03
N THR A 34 -5.69 -7.58 17.30
CA THR A 34 -6.11 -8.96 17.26
C THR A 34 -5.96 -9.61 18.63
N VAL A 35 -6.89 -10.50 18.96
CA VAL A 35 -6.88 -11.26 20.22
C VAL A 35 -7.06 -12.74 19.91
N GLU A 36 -6.29 -13.58 20.61
CA GLU A 36 -6.45 -15.03 20.51
C GLU A 36 -7.46 -15.51 21.54
N LYS A 37 -8.49 -16.22 21.09
CA LYS A 37 -9.49 -16.84 21.94
C LYS A 37 -9.84 -18.21 21.39
N ASP A 38 -9.89 -19.22 22.26
CA ASP A 38 -10.25 -20.59 21.88
C ASP A 38 -9.41 -21.13 20.70
N GLY A 39 -8.11 -20.78 20.64
CA GLY A 39 -7.17 -21.17 19.59
C GLY A 39 -7.41 -20.52 18.22
N ARG A 40 -8.14 -19.39 18.17
CA ARG A 40 -8.39 -18.61 16.95
C ARG A 40 -8.10 -17.13 17.17
N THR A 41 -7.52 -16.49 16.16
CA THR A 41 -7.26 -15.04 16.15
C THR A 41 -8.52 -14.30 15.68
N TYR A 42 -9.02 -13.37 16.51
CA TYR A 42 -10.14 -12.50 16.20
C TYR A 42 -9.70 -11.04 16.12
N THR A 43 -10.26 -10.29 15.18
CA THR A 43 -10.08 -8.84 15.11
C THR A 43 -11.02 -8.15 16.08
N VAL A 44 -10.48 -7.22 16.88
CA VAL A 44 -11.28 -6.43 17.84
C VAL A 44 -12.03 -5.34 17.08
N ALA A 45 -13.35 -5.31 17.22
CA ALA A 45 -14.17 -4.28 16.56
C ALA A 45 -13.92 -2.91 17.20
N GLY A 46 -13.73 -1.88 16.36
CA GLY A 46 -13.51 -0.50 16.81
C GLY A 46 -12.09 -0.17 17.26
N SER A 47 -11.15 -1.13 17.24
CA SER A 47 -9.74 -0.91 17.58
C SER A 47 -8.87 -0.42 16.41
N TYR A 48 -9.50 0.18 15.39
CA TYR A 48 -8.77 0.75 14.27
C TYR A 48 -7.83 1.86 14.77
N HIS A 49 -6.55 1.73 14.47
CA HIS A 49 -5.57 2.75 14.75
C HIS A 49 -4.57 2.84 13.60
N THR A 50 -4.01 4.03 13.42
CA THR A 50 -2.87 4.23 12.51
C THR A 50 -1.62 3.68 13.16
N VAL A 51 -0.84 2.91 12.42
CA VAL A 51 0.46 2.41 12.85
C VAL A 51 1.57 3.32 12.32
N GLU A 52 2.80 3.12 12.83
CA GLU A 52 3.96 3.87 12.37
C GLU A 52 4.13 3.75 10.85
N SER A 53 4.33 4.90 10.19
CA SER A 53 4.55 4.91 8.74
C SER A 53 5.80 4.13 8.40
N ALA A 54 5.64 3.07 7.62
CA ALA A 54 6.74 2.30 7.03
C ALA A 54 6.79 2.60 5.52
N PRO A 55 7.28 3.77 5.10
CA PRO A 55 7.31 4.12 3.69
C PRO A 55 8.20 3.15 2.90
N GLN A 56 7.82 2.91 1.64
CA GLN A 56 8.55 1.98 0.79
C GLN A 56 9.95 2.55 0.47
N GLY A 57 11.00 1.87 0.89
CA GLY A 57 12.37 2.34 0.67
C GLY A 57 12.69 2.47 -0.83
N VAL A 58 13.43 3.51 -1.23
CA VAL A 58 13.77 3.79 -2.65
C VAL A 58 14.38 2.57 -3.35
N MET A 59 15.27 1.84 -2.67
CA MET A 59 15.87 0.61 -3.21
C MET A 59 14.86 -0.53 -3.36
N ALA A 60 13.87 -0.65 -2.46
CA ALA A 60 12.83 -1.66 -2.56
C ALA A 60 11.80 -1.36 -3.67
N VAL A 61 11.78 -0.13 -4.17
CA VAL A 61 10.91 0.31 -5.28
C VAL A 61 11.63 0.13 -6.63
N LEU A 62 12.95 0.32 -6.68
CA LEU A 62 13.74 0.30 -7.91
C LEU A 62 14.36 -1.05 -8.24
N MET A 63 14.46 -1.95 -7.26
CA MET A 63 15.12 -3.27 -7.37
C MET A 63 14.08 -4.39 -7.26
#